data_AF-A0A927VZ11-F1
#
_entry.id   AF-A0A927VZ11-F1
#
_cell.length_a   1.000
_cell.length_b   1.000
_cell.length_c   1.000
_cell.angle_alpha   90.00
_cell.angle_beta   90.00
_cell.angle_gamma   90.00
#
_symmetry.space_group_name_H-M   'P 1'
#
loop_
_entity.id
_entity.type
_entity.pdbx_description
1 polymer ?
#
loop_
_entity_poly.entity_id
_entity_poly.type
_entity_poly.pdbx_seq_one_letter_code
_entity_poly.pdbx_strand_id
1 'polypeptide(L)'
;MNQNIVTETSRNIRAIARVSLQGKWKLAVIATAVYMIALVLPATILDVIFGGEDGISMLSGLYTFLVTGPFTVGYSLFCLNLFRRKDVEVAQVFYGFEKFLKAIGLYFVMCFFIFLWCLLFLIPGIIAAYRYSQAFLIMVDHPEYGIMQCLAESKRIMVGNKFKFFCMELSFIGWAFLASIPMVAITEAFAFAGPSLAGPSLAGFGSLLGTIPYFWLTPYMCVAGVAFYELANGNLRPGVIEVDPIEYKEPLHMDEEKVFATEEVKQDSQEESKEN
;
A
#
# COMPACT_ATOMS: atom_id res chain seq x y z
N MET A 1 -30.82 -2.39 -3.45
CA MET A 1 -29.64 -1.66 -3.98
C MET A 1 -28.75 -2.66 -4.68
N ASN A 2 -28.48 -2.45 -5.96
CA ASN A 2 -27.62 -3.33 -6.76
C ASN A 2 -26.19 -3.29 -6.20
N GLN A 3 -25.54 -4.46 -6.12
CA GLN A 3 -24.14 -4.54 -5.70
C GLN A 3 -23.25 -4.23 -6.90
N ASN A 4 -22.30 -3.31 -6.73
CA ASN A 4 -21.34 -2.99 -7.78
C ASN A 4 -20.22 -4.02 -7.77
N ILE A 5 -20.12 -4.81 -8.84
CA ILE A 5 -19.07 -5.80 -9.01
C ILE A 5 -17.89 -5.14 -9.73
N VAL A 6 -16.70 -5.25 -9.15
CA VAL A 6 -15.48 -4.67 -9.72
C VAL A 6 -14.99 -5.52 -10.88
N THR A 7 -15.22 -5.04 -12.10
CA THR A 7 -14.78 -5.71 -13.33
C THR A 7 -13.35 -5.36 -13.72
N GLU A 8 -12.87 -4.16 -13.35
CA GLU A 8 -11.55 -3.61 -13.69
C GLU A 8 -10.39 -4.55 -13.35
N THR A 9 -9.39 -4.67 -14.23
CA THR A 9 -8.25 -5.56 -13.98
C THR A 9 -7.39 -5.07 -12.82
N SER A 10 -6.70 -5.98 -12.11
CA SER A 10 -5.76 -5.58 -11.04
C SER A 10 -4.67 -4.63 -11.54
N ARG A 11 -4.28 -4.74 -12.82
CA ARG A 11 -3.36 -3.80 -13.47
C ARG A 11 -3.97 -2.39 -13.56
N ASN A 12 -5.23 -2.27 -13.96
CA ASN A 12 -5.93 -0.99 -14.06
C ASN A 12 -6.08 -0.34 -12.69
N ILE A 13 -6.50 -1.10 -11.67
CA ILE A 13 -6.62 -0.58 -10.29
C ILE A 13 -5.28 -0.06 -9.77
N ARG A 14 -4.19 -0.79 -10.04
CA ARG A 14 -2.83 -0.35 -9.71
C ARG A 14 -2.42 0.92 -10.47
N ALA A 15 -2.76 1.03 -11.75
CA ALA A 15 -2.50 2.23 -12.52
C ALA A 15 -3.28 3.45 -11.97
N ILE A 16 -4.55 3.28 -11.62
CA ILE A 16 -5.37 4.31 -10.96
C ILE A 16 -4.70 4.78 -9.65
N ALA A 17 -4.19 3.85 -8.85
CA ALA A 17 -3.48 4.20 -7.61
C ALA A 17 -2.19 5.00 -7.88
N ARG A 18 -1.40 4.62 -8.90
CA ARG A 18 -0.20 5.37 -9.30
C ARG A 18 -0.53 6.78 -9.76
N VAL A 19 -1.56 6.95 -10.61
CA VAL A 19 -2.02 8.26 -11.09
C VAL A 19 -2.50 9.12 -9.93
N SER A 20 -3.19 8.53 -8.94
CA SER A 20 -3.66 9.25 -7.75
C SER A 20 -2.50 9.73 -6.86
N LEU A 21 -1.37 9.02 -6.87
CA LEU A 21 -0.15 9.39 -6.13
C LEU A 21 0.77 10.35 -6.91
N GLN A 22 0.58 10.53 -8.22
CA GLN A 22 1.39 11.46 -9.03
C GLN A 22 1.30 12.87 -8.45
N GLY A 23 2.46 13.51 -8.26
CA GLY A 23 2.59 14.83 -7.63
C GLY A 23 2.50 14.85 -6.10
N LYS A 24 2.01 13.78 -5.45
CA LYS A 24 1.87 13.69 -3.97
C LYS A 24 2.73 12.60 -3.32
N TRP A 25 3.62 11.94 -4.07
CA TRP A 25 4.52 10.88 -3.55
C TRP A 25 5.31 11.30 -2.31
N LYS A 26 5.91 12.50 -2.31
CA LYS A 26 6.68 12.99 -1.16
C LYS A 26 5.80 13.05 0.10
N LEU A 27 4.58 13.56 -0.03
CA LEU A 27 3.64 13.65 1.08
C LEU A 27 3.20 12.25 1.56
N ALA A 28 2.90 11.35 0.62
CA ALA A 28 2.51 9.97 0.94
C ALA A 28 3.61 9.23 1.70
N VAL A 29 4.86 9.31 1.23
CA VAL A 29 6.03 8.70 1.88
C VAL A 29 6.25 9.26 3.28
N ILE A 30 6.12 10.58 3.47
CA ILE A 30 6.25 11.20 4.79
C ILE A 30 5.13 10.74 5.73
N ALA A 31 3.88 10.69 5.26
CA ALA A 31 2.75 10.22 6.06
C ALA A 31 2.91 8.73 6.44
N THR A 32 3.36 7.90 5.50
CA THR A 32 3.72 6.50 5.78
C THR A 32 4.86 6.41 6.79
N ALA A 33 5.87 7.27 6.69
CA ALA A 33 6.97 7.29 7.64
C ALA A 33 6.49 7.59 9.06
N VAL A 34 5.66 8.63 9.20
CA VAL A 34 5.07 9.00 10.48
C VAL A 34 4.19 7.87 11.02
N TYR A 35 3.37 7.24 10.19
CA TYR A 35 2.56 6.08 10.55
C TYR A 35 3.41 4.90 11.06
N MET A 36 4.45 4.50 10.29
CA MET A 36 5.31 3.37 10.64
C MET A 36 6.14 3.66 11.88
N ILE A 37 6.73 4.85 12.00
CA ILE A 37 7.52 5.23 13.19
C ILE A 37 6.61 5.27 14.42
N ALA A 38 5.42 5.86 14.33
CA ALA A 38 4.51 5.94 15.47
C ALA A 38 3.99 4.55 15.89
N LEU A 39 3.88 3.59 14.97
CA LEU A 39 3.54 2.20 15.29
C LEU A 39 4.71 1.42 15.88
N VAL A 40 5.91 1.52 15.28
CA VAL A 40 7.03 0.62 15.59
C VAL A 40 7.90 1.15 16.72
N LEU A 41 8.23 2.45 16.72
CA LEU A 41 9.24 3.00 17.64
C LEU A 41 8.86 2.85 19.12
N PRO A 42 7.63 3.14 19.56
CA PRO A 42 7.28 2.94 20.97
C PRO A 42 7.24 1.45 21.35
N ALA A 43 6.83 0.57 20.44
CA ALA A 43 6.83 -0.87 20.67
C ALA A 43 8.27 -1.40 20.86
N THR A 44 9.21 -1.00 19.99
CA THR A 44 10.61 -1.42 20.10
C THR A 44 11.29 -0.85 21.34
N ILE A 45 10.98 0.37 21.75
CA ILE A 45 11.47 0.94 23.02
C ILE A 45 10.97 0.09 24.20
N LEU A 46 9.69 -0.31 24.20
CA LEU A 46 9.14 -1.16 25.24
C LEU A 46 9.80 -2.54 25.26
N ASP A 47 10.09 -3.13 24.11
CA ASP A 47 10.81 -4.40 24.01
C ASP A 47 12.24 -4.29 24.54
N VAL A 48 12.95 -3.20 24.23
CA VAL A 48 14.32 -2.98 24.73
C VAL A 48 14.35 -2.78 26.25
N ILE A 49 13.35 -2.10 26.82
CA ILE A 49 13.32 -1.80 28.27
C ILE A 49 12.73 -2.98 29.07
N PHE A 50 11.71 -3.66 28.55
CA PHE A 50 10.88 -4.62 29.29
C PHE A 50 10.75 -6.01 28.63
N GLY A 51 11.46 -6.28 27.54
CA GLY A 51 11.31 -7.53 26.75
C GLY A 51 11.97 -8.78 27.33
N GLY A 52 12.76 -8.66 28.41
CA GLY A 52 13.40 -9.80 29.06
C GLY A 52 14.34 -10.59 28.14
N GLU A 53 14.50 -11.89 28.39
CA GLU A 53 15.36 -12.78 27.58
C GLU A 53 14.78 -13.07 26.18
N ASP A 54 13.45 -13.06 26.05
CA ASP A 54 12.74 -13.37 24.80
C ASP A 54 12.69 -12.18 23.83
N GLY A 55 13.06 -10.98 24.28
CA GLY A 55 13.06 -9.76 23.48
C GLY A 55 11.68 -9.27 23.05
N ILE A 56 10.60 -9.81 23.64
CA ILE A 56 9.21 -9.44 23.37
C ILE A 56 8.52 -9.08 24.68
N SER A 57 8.06 -7.84 24.79
CA SER A 57 7.35 -7.36 25.96
C SER A 57 5.83 -7.51 25.80
N MET A 58 5.15 -7.99 26.85
CA MET A 58 3.67 -7.92 26.89
C MET A 58 3.16 -6.48 26.73
N LEU A 59 3.94 -5.48 27.17
CA LEU A 59 3.59 -4.07 27.04
C LEU A 59 3.66 -3.60 25.58
N SER A 60 4.63 -4.07 24.79
CA SER A 60 4.73 -3.71 23.36
C SER A 60 3.57 -4.32 22.57
N GLY A 61 3.18 -5.55 22.90
CA GLY A 61 1.99 -6.20 22.34
C GLY A 61 0.70 -5.44 22.67
N LEU A 62 0.54 -5.05 23.94
CA LEU A 62 -0.61 -4.25 24.38
C LEU A 62 -0.64 -2.89 23.67
N TYR A 63 0.50 -2.18 23.63
CA TYR A 63 0.62 -0.92 22.91
C TYR A 63 0.18 -1.08 21.45
N THR A 64 0.78 -2.02 20.73
CA THR A 64 0.52 -2.28 19.31
C THR A 64 -0.96 -2.57 19.09
N PHE A 65 -1.54 -3.44 19.91
CA PHE A 65 -2.97 -3.77 19.84
C PHE A 65 -3.87 -2.54 20.03
N LEU A 66 -3.58 -1.69 21.02
CA LEU A 66 -4.37 -0.50 21.32
C LEU A 66 -4.30 0.55 20.21
N VAL A 67 -3.13 0.76 19.61
CA VAL A 67 -2.91 1.83 18.64
C VAL A 67 -3.22 1.43 17.19
N THR A 68 -3.22 0.13 16.87
CA THR A 68 -3.41 -0.36 15.49
C THR A 68 -4.74 0.12 14.89
N GLY A 69 -5.85 0.00 15.63
CA GLY A 69 -7.16 0.44 15.14
C GLY A 69 -7.20 1.92 14.78
N PRO A 70 -6.90 2.84 15.73
CA PRO A 70 -6.82 4.28 15.47
C PRO A 70 -5.87 4.65 14.33
N PHE A 71 -4.66 4.10 14.30
CA PHE A 71 -3.71 4.39 13.22
C PHE A 71 -4.21 3.88 11.86
N THR A 72 -4.88 2.72 11.81
CA THR A 72 -5.49 2.21 10.58
C THR A 72 -6.58 3.13 10.07
N VAL A 73 -7.43 3.66 10.95
CA VAL A 73 -8.47 4.65 10.58
C VAL A 73 -7.83 5.94 10.06
N GLY A 74 -6.85 6.49 10.78
CA GLY A 74 -6.18 7.73 10.38
C GLY A 74 -5.44 7.60 9.07
N TYR A 75 -4.72 6.49 8.86
CA TYR A 75 -4.01 6.23 7.61
C TYR A 75 -4.97 5.97 6.44
N SER A 76 -6.09 5.28 6.70
CA SER A 76 -7.17 5.09 5.70
C SER A 76 -7.79 6.43 5.29
N LEU A 77 -8.05 7.33 6.25
CA LEU A 77 -8.51 8.70 5.98
C LEU A 77 -7.52 9.48 5.12
N PHE A 78 -6.23 9.43 5.47
CA PHE A 78 -5.17 10.06 4.68
C PHE A 78 -5.17 9.53 3.24
N CYS A 79 -5.13 8.21 3.03
CA CYS A 79 -5.13 7.60 1.70
C CYS A 79 -6.39 7.97 0.90
N LEU A 80 -7.55 8.00 1.57
CA LEU A 80 -8.84 8.33 0.94
C LEU A 80 -8.93 9.79 0.50
N ASN A 81 -8.51 10.72 1.35
CA ASN A 81 -8.45 12.15 1.01
C ASN A 81 -7.41 12.42 -0.09
N LEU A 82 -6.27 11.71 -0.05
CA LEU A 82 -5.26 11.78 -1.10
C LEU A 82 -5.83 11.34 -2.44
N PHE A 83 -6.51 10.20 -2.46
CA PHE A 83 -7.16 9.64 -3.65
C PHE A 83 -8.21 10.59 -4.24
N ARG A 84 -9.05 11.18 -3.37
CA ARG A 84 -10.10 12.14 -3.76
C ARG A 84 -9.57 13.53 -4.11
N ARG A 85 -8.25 13.72 -4.19
CA ARG A 85 -7.57 15.00 -4.45
C ARG A 85 -7.99 16.13 -3.49
N LYS A 86 -8.41 15.79 -2.27
CA LYS A 86 -8.66 16.79 -1.21
C LYS A 86 -7.34 17.31 -0.65
N ASP A 87 -7.43 18.38 0.15
CA ASP A 87 -6.32 18.86 0.96
C ASP A 87 -5.94 17.79 1.99
N VAL A 88 -4.65 17.47 2.00
CA VAL A 88 -4.09 16.35 2.74
C VAL A 88 -2.93 16.84 3.58
N GLU A 89 -2.93 16.41 4.83
CA GLU A 89 -1.93 16.78 5.81
C GLU A 89 -1.42 15.50 6.47
N VAL A 90 -0.13 15.48 6.80
CA VAL A 90 0.50 14.33 7.47
C VAL A 90 -0.14 14.06 8.84
N ALA A 91 -0.67 15.10 9.51
CA ALA A 91 -1.36 14.98 10.78
C ALA A 91 -2.62 14.10 10.73
N GLN A 92 -3.23 13.90 9.55
CA GLN A 92 -4.42 13.06 9.38
C GLN A 92 -4.18 11.60 9.80
N VAL A 93 -2.93 11.13 9.79
CA VAL A 93 -2.54 9.81 10.32
C VAL A 93 -2.96 9.64 11.79
N PHE A 94 -3.02 10.72 12.55
CA PHE A 94 -3.43 10.72 13.96
C PHE A 94 -4.92 10.99 14.17
N TYR A 95 -5.69 11.36 13.14
CA TYR A 95 -7.10 11.72 13.32
C TYR A 95 -7.98 10.53 13.71
N GLY A 96 -7.52 9.29 13.47
CA GLY A 96 -8.19 8.10 13.99
C GLY A 96 -8.24 8.04 15.53
N PHE A 97 -7.38 8.78 16.23
CA PHE A 97 -7.42 8.88 17.70
C PHE A 97 -8.57 9.74 18.22
N GLU A 98 -9.15 10.64 17.43
CA GLU A 98 -10.36 11.37 17.83
C GLU A 98 -11.53 10.43 18.12
N LYS A 99 -11.55 9.29 17.42
CA LYS A 99 -12.54 8.23 17.59
C LYS A 99 -11.90 6.96 18.15
N PHE A 100 -10.96 7.13 19.08
CA PHE A 100 -10.14 6.04 19.63
C PHE A 100 -10.95 4.80 20.00
N LEU A 101 -11.98 4.94 20.86
CA LEU A 101 -12.81 3.83 21.33
C LEU A 101 -13.56 3.10 20.20
N LYS A 102 -13.99 3.85 19.18
CA LYS A 102 -14.70 3.28 18.04
C LYS A 102 -13.74 2.55 17.09
N ALA A 103 -12.56 3.13 16.85
CA ALA A 103 -11.53 2.56 16.00
C ALA A 103 -10.94 1.27 16.60
N ILE A 104 -10.59 1.30 17.89
CA ILE A 104 -10.13 0.09 18.61
C ILE A 104 -11.25 -0.95 18.73
N GLY A 105 -12.49 -0.52 18.98
CA GLY A 105 -13.64 -1.42 19.03
C GLY A 105 -13.88 -2.13 17.71
N LEU A 106 -13.76 -1.43 16.58
CA LEU A 106 -13.85 -2.06 15.25
C LEU A 106 -12.72 -3.07 15.05
N TYR A 107 -11.47 -2.69 15.34
CA TYR A 107 -10.33 -3.59 15.21
C TYR A 107 -10.51 -4.86 16.07
N PHE A 108 -10.89 -4.70 17.34
CA PHE A 108 -11.13 -5.82 18.25
C PHE A 108 -12.23 -6.76 17.74
N VAL A 109 -13.38 -6.22 17.32
CA VAL A 109 -14.50 -7.03 16.82
C VAL A 109 -14.11 -7.76 15.52
N MET A 110 -13.35 -7.10 14.63
CA MET A 110 -12.81 -7.75 13.43
C MET A 110 -11.90 -8.93 13.81
N CYS A 111 -10.92 -8.70 14.68
CA CYS A 111 -10.00 -9.74 15.15
C CYS A 111 -10.76 -10.90 15.81
N PHE A 112 -11.74 -10.61 16.66
CA PHE A 112 -12.57 -11.63 17.31
C PHE A 112 -13.31 -12.51 16.30
N PHE A 113 -13.98 -11.92 15.31
CA PHE A 113 -14.67 -12.71 14.29
C PHE A 113 -13.70 -13.49 13.42
N ILE A 114 -12.60 -12.88 12.97
CA ILE A 114 -11.59 -13.56 12.16
C ILE A 114 -10.99 -14.74 12.93
N PHE A 115 -10.66 -14.55 14.21
CA PHE A 115 -10.19 -15.60 15.09
C PHE A 115 -11.19 -16.75 15.22
N LEU A 116 -12.48 -16.46 15.40
CA LEU A 116 -13.53 -17.47 15.48
C LEU A 116 -13.63 -18.29 14.17
N TRP A 117 -13.51 -17.64 13.02
CA TRP A 117 -13.50 -18.33 11.72
C TRP A 117 -12.22 -19.16 11.51
N CYS A 118 -11.07 -18.63 11.94
CA CYS A 118 -9.78 -19.34 11.92
C CYS A 118 -9.81 -20.59 12.81
N LEU A 119 -10.45 -20.52 13.97
CA LEU A 119 -10.59 -21.65 14.90
C LEU A 119 -11.37 -22.80 14.28
N LEU A 120 -12.35 -22.49 13.42
CA LEU A 120 -13.07 -23.51 12.66
C LEU A 120 -12.18 -24.10 11.58
N PHE A 121 -11.62 -23.26 10.69
CA PHE A 121 -10.61 -23.65 9.70
C PHE A 121 -9.82 -22.42 9.21
N LEU A 122 -8.61 -22.63 8.69
CA LEU A 122 -7.77 -21.54 8.16
C LEU A 122 -8.41 -20.81 6.96
N ILE A 123 -8.95 -21.56 5.98
CA ILE A 123 -9.55 -21.01 4.75
C ILE A 123 -10.72 -20.04 5.05
N PRO A 124 -11.73 -20.38 5.86
CA PRO A 124 -12.80 -19.45 6.19
C PRO A 124 -12.31 -18.25 7.01
N GLY A 125 -11.24 -18.39 7.79
CA GLY A 125 -10.55 -17.27 8.45
C GLY A 125 -10.06 -16.21 7.46
N ILE A 126 -9.35 -16.65 6.40
CA ILE A 126 -8.89 -15.78 5.32
C ILE A 126 -10.09 -15.10 4.62
N ILE A 127 -11.14 -15.85 4.31
CA ILE A 127 -12.37 -15.29 3.69
C ILE A 127 -13.04 -14.26 4.60
N ALA A 128 -13.01 -14.46 5.92
CA ALA A 128 -13.54 -13.50 6.89
C ALA A 128 -12.69 -12.22 6.95
N ALA A 129 -11.37 -12.31 6.89
CA ALA A 129 -10.49 -11.14 6.80
C ALA A 129 -10.83 -10.29 5.55
N TYR A 130 -10.95 -10.92 4.38
CA TYR A 130 -11.38 -10.23 3.16
C TYR A 130 -12.79 -9.67 3.22
N ARG A 131 -13.70 -10.29 3.98
CA ARG A 131 -15.06 -9.78 4.15
C ARG A 131 -15.09 -8.44 4.89
N TYR A 132 -14.14 -8.21 5.79
CA TYR A 132 -14.12 -7.03 6.66
C TYR A 132 -13.04 -5.99 6.27
N SER A 133 -12.29 -6.22 5.19
CA SER A 133 -11.18 -5.35 4.79
C SER A 133 -11.59 -3.90 4.50
N GLN A 134 -12.85 -3.65 4.13
CA GLN A 134 -13.37 -2.31 3.81
C GLN A 134 -13.94 -1.57 5.03
N ALA A 135 -14.01 -2.21 6.20
CA ALA A 135 -14.71 -1.66 7.35
C ALA A 135 -14.08 -0.35 7.87
N PHE A 136 -12.75 -0.21 7.81
CA PHE A 136 -12.06 1.01 8.21
C PHE A 136 -12.35 2.17 7.25
N LEU A 137 -12.36 1.92 5.93
CA LEU A 137 -12.73 2.93 4.93
C LEU A 137 -14.19 3.38 5.08
N ILE A 138 -15.10 2.44 5.35
CA ILE A 138 -16.51 2.76 5.61
C ILE A 138 -16.66 3.58 6.89
N MET A 139 -15.89 3.29 7.94
CA MET A 139 -15.94 4.09 9.17
C MET A 139 -15.48 5.54 8.93
N VAL A 140 -14.54 5.74 8.02
CA VAL A 140 -14.07 7.07 7.60
C VAL A 140 -15.14 7.79 6.80
N ASP A 141 -15.77 7.11 5.82
CA ASP A 141 -16.81 7.70 4.96
C ASP A 141 -18.13 7.95 5.68
N HIS A 142 -18.49 7.05 6.59
CA HIS A 142 -19.72 7.07 7.38
C HIS A 142 -19.39 7.13 8.87
N PRO A 143 -18.91 8.29 9.36
CA PRO A 143 -18.56 8.48 10.77
C PRO A 143 -19.72 8.22 11.74
N GLU A 144 -20.96 8.27 11.28
CA GLU A 144 -22.21 7.99 11.99
C GLU A 144 -22.46 6.49 12.22
N TYR A 145 -21.90 5.59 11.39
CA TYR A 145 -22.18 4.16 11.48
C TYR A 145 -21.54 3.51 12.70
N GLY A 146 -22.30 2.73 13.46
CA GLY A 146 -21.75 1.88 14.52
C GLY A 146 -20.78 0.82 14.00
N ILE A 147 -20.02 0.20 14.90
CA ILE A 147 -19.03 -0.84 14.55
C ILE A 147 -19.65 -1.97 13.73
N MET A 148 -20.80 -2.50 14.19
CA MET A 148 -21.50 -3.59 13.50
C MET A 148 -22.07 -3.16 12.15
N GLN A 149 -22.46 -1.89 12.00
CA GLN A 149 -22.93 -1.34 10.73
C GLN A 149 -21.78 -1.24 9.73
N CYS A 150 -20.59 -0.80 10.17
CA CYS A 150 -19.38 -0.77 9.33
C CYS A 150 -19.02 -2.18 8.82
N LEU A 151 -19.11 -3.20 9.69
CA LEU A 151 -18.85 -4.59 9.31
C LEU A 151 -19.91 -5.17 8.38
N ALA A 152 -21.19 -4.88 8.63
CA ALA A 152 -22.28 -5.31 7.76
C ALA A 152 -22.14 -4.70 6.37
N GLU A 153 -21.76 -3.44 6.30
CA GLU A 153 -21.57 -2.73 5.03
C GLU A 153 -20.31 -3.21 4.29
N SER A 154 -19.20 -3.44 5.00
CA SER A 154 -18.01 -4.08 4.40
C SER A 154 -18.36 -5.45 3.84
N LYS A 155 -19.13 -6.25 4.59
CA LYS A 155 -19.60 -7.55 4.12
C LYS A 155 -20.42 -7.41 2.84
N ARG A 156 -21.31 -6.40 2.76
CA ARG A 156 -22.17 -6.10 1.59
C ARG A 156 -21.34 -5.74 0.36
N ILE A 157 -20.42 -4.77 0.49
CA ILE A 157 -19.54 -4.31 -0.60
C ILE A 157 -18.64 -5.46 -1.11
N MET A 158 -18.22 -6.35 -0.20
CA MET A 158 -17.35 -7.47 -0.51
C MET A 158 -18.09 -8.71 -1.03
N VAL A 159 -19.42 -8.72 -1.17
CA VAL A 159 -20.10 -9.84 -1.86
C VAL A 159 -19.78 -9.78 -3.36
N GLY A 160 -19.37 -10.92 -3.95
CA GLY A 160 -18.92 -10.98 -5.34
C GLY A 160 -17.51 -10.41 -5.62
N ASN A 161 -16.98 -9.59 -4.72
CA ASN A 161 -15.72 -8.85 -4.90
C ASN A 161 -14.50 -9.44 -4.15
N LYS A 162 -14.68 -10.46 -3.28
CA LYS A 162 -13.59 -11.01 -2.43
C LYS A 162 -12.42 -11.56 -3.24
N PHE A 163 -12.72 -12.40 -4.23
CA PHE A 163 -11.69 -13.02 -5.06
C PHE A 163 -10.95 -11.95 -5.88
N LYS A 164 -11.66 -10.92 -6.33
CA LYS A 164 -11.07 -9.81 -7.06
C LYS A 164 -10.07 -9.03 -6.19
N PHE A 165 -10.45 -8.73 -4.95
CA PHE A 165 -9.57 -8.08 -3.98
C PHE A 165 -8.35 -8.97 -3.66
N PHE A 166 -8.54 -10.27 -3.49
CA PHE A 166 -7.44 -11.23 -3.33
C PHE A 166 -6.47 -11.20 -4.53
N CYS A 167 -6.98 -11.25 -5.77
CA CYS A 167 -6.14 -11.15 -6.96
C CYS A 167 -5.43 -9.79 -7.08
N MET A 168 -6.05 -8.72 -6.58
CA MET A 168 -5.42 -7.41 -6.50
C MET A 168 -4.23 -7.45 -5.52
N GLU A 169 -4.42 -7.95 -4.30
CA GLU A 169 -3.33 -8.08 -3.32
C GLU A 169 -2.23 -9.02 -3.82
N LEU A 170 -2.58 -10.14 -4.45
CA LEU A 170 -1.62 -11.06 -5.06
C LEU A 170 -0.77 -10.36 -6.14
N SER A 171 -1.31 -9.36 -6.85
CA SER A 171 -0.54 -8.59 -7.82
C SER A 171 0.56 -7.71 -7.19
N PHE A 172 0.49 -7.48 -5.87
CA PHE A 172 1.52 -6.78 -5.09
C PHE A 172 2.56 -7.72 -4.47
N ILE A 173 2.36 -9.04 -4.51
CA ILE A 173 3.26 -9.99 -3.84
C ILE A 173 4.69 -9.89 -4.35
N GLY A 174 4.89 -9.70 -5.66
CA GLY A 174 6.23 -9.52 -6.24
C GLY A 174 6.92 -8.24 -5.76
N TRP A 175 6.15 -7.16 -5.56
CA TRP A 175 6.68 -5.91 -5.01
C TRP A 175 7.00 -6.04 -3.51
N ALA A 176 6.18 -6.79 -2.76
CA ALA A 176 6.45 -7.10 -1.36
C ALA A 176 7.74 -7.92 -1.22
N PHE A 177 7.94 -8.96 -2.05
CA PHE A 177 9.18 -9.73 -2.06
C PHE A 177 10.40 -8.85 -2.36
N LEU A 178 10.30 -7.99 -3.39
CA LEU A 178 11.39 -7.07 -3.74
C LEU A 178 11.70 -6.09 -2.60
N ALA A 179 10.66 -5.60 -1.90
CA ALA A 179 10.81 -4.73 -0.74
C ALA A 179 11.43 -5.45 0.48
N SER A 180 11.24 -6.77 0.60
CA SER A 180 11.80 -7.58 1.69
C SER A 180 13.28 -7.90 1.54
N ILE A 181 13.83 -7.91 0.31
CA ILE A 181 15.22 -8.33 0.05
C ILE A 181 16.24 -7.53 0.89
N PRO A 182 16.22 -6.18 0.91
CA PRO A 182 17.18 -5.41 1.70
C PRO A 182 17.08 -5.69 3.19
N MET A 183 15.85 -5.87 3.70
CA MET A 183 15.62 -6.20 5.11
C MET A 183 16.28 -7.52 5.48
N VAL A 184 16.00 -8.60 4.73
CA VAL A 184 16.55 -9.93 5.01
C VAL A 184 18.07 -9.92 4.83
N ALA A 185 18.58 -9.30 3.77
CA ALA A 185 20.02 -9.24 3.53
C ALA A 185 20.77 -8.55 4.68
N ILE A 186 20.22 -7.46 5.21
CA ILE A 186 20.83 -6.75 6.33
C ILE A 186 20.77 -7.60 7.60
N THR A 187 19.61 -8.18 7.94
CA THR A 187 19.48 -8.98 9.17
C THR A 187 20.40 -10.20 9.17
N GLU A 188 20.52 -10.90 8.03
CA GLU A 188 21.41 -12.05 7.91
C GLU A 188 22.89 -11.65 7.92
N ALA A 189 23.25 -10.50 7.32
CA ALA A 189 24.62 -9.98 7.38
C ALA A 189 25.05 -9.67 8.82
N PHE A 190 24.16 -9.09 9.64
CA PHE A 190 24.42 -8.86 11.06
C PHE A 190 24.52 -10.16 11.85
N ALA A 191 23.66 -11.14 11.56
CA ALA A 191 23.72 -12.46 12.21
C ALA A 191 25.05 -13.17 11.91
N PHE A 192 25.54 -13.10 10.66
CA PHE A 192 26.83 -13.70 10.26
C PHE A 192 28.05 -12.98 10.84
N ALA A 193 28.01 -11.64 10.94
CA ALA A 193 29.10 -10.85 11.52
C ALA A 193 29.33 -11.12 13.01
N GLY A 194 28.35 -11.72 13.69
CA GLY A 194 28.39 -12.10 15.10
C GLY A 194 28.27 -10.91 16.07
N PRO A 195 28.01 -11.18 17.36
CA PRO A 195 27.79 -10.14 18.38
C PRO A 195 29.01 -9.23 18.64
N SER A 196 30.19 -9.64 18.16
CA SER A 196 31.46 -8.94 18.34
C SER A 196 31.63 -7.72 17.44
N LEU A 197 30.92 -7.65 16.30
CA LEU A 197 30.97 -6.53 15.35
C LEU A 197 29.82 -5.52 15.56
N ALA A 198 28.69 -5.99 16.08
CA ALA A 198 27.51 -5.18 16.30
C ALA A 198 26.73 -5.72 17.51
N GLY A 199 26.70 -4.96 18.59
CA GLY A 199 25.79 -5.26 19.70
C GLY A 199 24.32 -5.20 19.24
N PRO A 200 23.38 -5.68 20.07
CA PRO A 200 21.94 -5.73 19.75
C PRO A 200 21.37 -4.39 19.25
N SER A 201 21.94 -3.28 19.72
CA SER A 201 21.58 -1.92 19.32
C SER A 201 21.91 -1.62 17.85
N LEU A 202 23.09 -2.00 17.35
CA LEU A 202 23.50 -1.75 15.97
C LEU A 202 22.72 -2.61 14.97
N ALA A 203 22.40 -3.86 15.32
CA ALA A 203 21.55 -4.73 14.51
C ALA A 203 20.13 -4.15 14.36
N GLY A 204 19.59 -3.54 15.42
CA GLY A 204 18.30 -2.84 15.38
C GLY A 204 18.30 -1.62 14.45
N PHE A 205 19.36 -0.82 14.43
CA PHE A 205 19.47 0.30 13.47
C PHE A 205 19.64 -0.18 12.02
N GLY A 206 20.38 -1.28 11.81
CA GLY A 206 20.54 -1.90 10.50
C GLY A 206 19.21 -2.37 9.91
N SER A 207 18.38 -3.05 10.70
CA SER A 207 17.08 -3.56 10.23
C SER A 207 16.11 -2.45 9.81
N LEU A 208 16.20 -1.26 10.43
CA LEU A 208 15.42 -0.08 10.02
C LEU A 208 15.75 0.37 8.59
N LEU A 209 17.02 0.32 8.17
CA LEU A 209 17.42 0.66 6.79
C LEU A 209 16.80 -0.33 5.79
N GLY A 210 16.66 -1.59 6.19
CA GLY A 210 15.98 -2.62 5.42
C GLY A 210 14.51 -2.32 5.13
N THR A 211 13.86 -1.48 5.96
CA THR A 211 12.44 -1.15 5.81
C THR A 211 12.18 -0.02 4.81
N ILE A 212 13.21 0.67 4.30
CA ILE A 212 13.09 1.81 3.38
C ILE A 212 12.16 1.55 2.18
N PRO A 213 12.21 0.38 1.50
CA PRO A 213 11.30 0.11 0.37
C PRO A 213 9.80 0.14 0.75
N TYR A 214 9.47 -0.20 2.01
CA TYR A 214 8.08 -0.20 2.48
C TYR A 214 7.47 1.19 2.56
N PHE A 215 8.28 2.24 2.69
CA PHE A 215 7.78 3.62 2.74
C PHE A 215 7.15 4.06 1.40
N TRP A 216 7.55 3.46 0.28
CA TRP A 216 6.91 3.68 -1.03
C TRP A 216 5.84 2.63 -1.34
N LEU A 217 6.04 1.39 -0.90
CA LEU A 217 5.11 0.30 -1.19
C LEU A 217 3.78 0.44 -0.43
N THR A 218 3.84 0.80 0.86
CA THR A 218 2.64 0.92 1.71
C THR A 218 1.62 1.94 1.21
N PRO A 219 1.98 3.19 0.84
CA PRO A 219 1.01 4.14 0.30
C PRO A 219 0.47 3.67 -1.05
N TYR A 220 1.29 3.01 -1.87
CA TYR A 220 0.84 2.45 -3.15
C TYR A 220 -0.22 1.36 -2.97
N MET A 221 -0.01 0.42 -2.04
CA MET A 221 -0.98 -0.63 -1.71
C MET A 221 -2.25 -0.05 -1.08
N CYS A 222 -2.10 0.89 -0.14
CA CYS A 222 -3.23 1.55 0.52
C CYS A 222 -4.14 2.27 -0.49
N VAL A 223 -3.55 3.08 -1.37
CA VAL A 223 -4.29 3.83 -2.38
C VAL A 223 -4.92 2.90 -3.43
N ALA A 224 -4.31 1.76 -3.73
CA ALA A 224 -4.95 0.72 -4.56
C ALA A 224 -6.15 0.08 -3.87
N GLY A 225 -6.06 -0.17 -2.56
CA GLY A 225 -7.21 -0.59 -1.74
C GLY A 225 -8.33 0.45 -1.74
N VAL A 226 -7.99 1.74 -1.64
CA VAL A 226 -8.96 2.84 -1.78
C VAL A 226 -9.59 2.87 -3.18
N ALA A 227 -8.80 2.74 -4.24
CA ALA A 227 -9.31 2.70 -5.61
C ALA A 227 -10.32 1.55 -5.80
N PHE A 228 -10.00 0.37 -5.26
CA PHE A 228 -10.92 -0.77 -5.24
C PHE A 228 -12.19 -0.46 -4.45
N TYR A 229 -12.05 0.14 -3.27
CA TYR A 229 -13.18 0.55 -2.43
C TYR A 229 -14.13 1.49 -3.19
N GLU A 230 -13.59 2.51 -3.86
CA GLU A 230 -14.38 3.49 -4.62
C GLU A 230 -15.10 2.86 -5.82
N LEU A 231 -14.46 1.89 -6.49
CA LEU A 231 -15.10 1.10 -7.56
C LEU A 231 -16.22 0.22 -7.00
N ALA A 232 -15.97 -0.47 -5.88
CA ALA A 232 -16.92 -1.38 -5.26
C ALA A 232 -18.10 -0.63 -4.61
N ASN A 233 -17.89 0.60 -4.14
CA ASN A 233 -18.95 1.46 -3.63
C ASN A 233 -19.71 2.18 -4.75
N GLY A 234 -19.16 2.22 -5.97
CA GLY A 234 -19.77 2.86 -7.14
C GLY A 234 -19.50 4.36 -7.27
N ASN A 235 -18.63 4.90 -6.43
CA ASN A 235 -18.20 6.30 -6.48
C ASN A 235 -17.24 6.55 -7.66
N LEU A 236 -16.49 5.52 -8.08
CA LEU A 236 -15.64 5.56 -9.27
C LEU A 236 -16.29 4.76 -10.40
N ARG A 237 -16.46 5.39 -11.57
CA ARG A 237 -17.02 4.73 -12.77
C ARG A 237 -15.89 4.05 -13.58
N PRO A 238 -16.02 2.76 -13.93
CA PRO A 238 -15.11 2.06 -14.85
C PRO A 238 -14.96 2.82 -16.19
N GLY A 239 -13.75 2.91 -16.74
CA GLY A 239 -13.49 3.49 -18.06
C GLY A 239 -13.37 5.03 -18.17
N VAL A 240 -13.43 5.81 -17.08
CA VAL A 240 -13.19 7.27 -17.12
C VAL A 240 -11.71 7.63 -16.95
N ILE A 241 -10.89 6.68 -16.52
CA ILE A 241 -9.43 6.83 -16.48
C ILE A 241 -8.90 6.03 -17.66
N GLU A 242 -8.78 6.68 -18.83
CA GLU A 242 -7.79 6.29 -19.83
C GLU A 242 -6.44 6.36 -19.11
N VAL A 243 -6.02 5.23 -18.54
CA VAL A 243 -4.60 4.99 -18.39
C VAL A 243 -4.17 4.80 -19.82
N ASP A 244 -3.57 5.82 -20.43
CA ASP A 244 -2.90 5.67 -21.72
C ASP A 244 -2.17 4.32 -21.65
N PRO A 245 -2.53 3.35 -22.51
CA PRO A 245 -1.80 2.10 -22.58
C PRO A 245 -0.35 2.54 -22.68
N ILE A 246 0.50 2.08 -21.75
CA ILE A 246 1.94 2.38 -21.70
C ILE A 246 2.34 2.52 -23.16
N GLU A 247 2.63 3.74 -23.60
CA GLU A 247 2.85 4.02 -25.02
C GLU A 247 4.00 3.08 -25.37
N TYR A 248 3.66 1.93 -25.96
CA TYR A 248 4.65 1.10 -26.58
C TYR A 248 4.97 1.96 -27.77
N LYS A 249 5.99 2.79 -27.59
CA LYS A 249 6.58 3.54 -28.66
C LYS A 249 7.08 2.45 -29.58
N GLU A 250 6.20 2.05 -30.49
CA GLU A 250 6.51 1.20 -31.62
C GLU A 250 7.81 1.78 -32.14
N PRO A 251 8.89 0.98 -32.20
CA PRO A 251 10.18 1.51 -32.62
C PRO A 251 9.90 2.25 -33.92
N LEU A 252 10.17 3.56 -33.87
CA LEU A 252 9.85 4.50 -34.92
C LEU A 252 10.12 3.76 -36.24
N HIS A 253 9.08 3.48 -37.02
CA HIS A 253 9.26 3.06 -38.40
C HIS A 253 9.94 4.27 -39.03
N MET A 254 11.28 4.28 -38.95
CA MET A 254 12.11 5.13 -39.75
C MET A 254 11.70 4.73 -41.16
N ASP A 255 11.04 5.65 -41.85
CA ASP A 255 10.93 5.58 -43.30
C ASP A 255 12.38 5.51 -43.80
N GLU A 256 12.93 4.31 -43.95
CA GLU A 256 14.31 4.08 -44.40
C GLU A 256 14.54 4.83 -45.71
N GLU A 257 13.49 4.95 -46.52
CA GLU A 257 13.45 5.72 -47.77
C GLU A 257 13.84 7.21 -47.61
N LYS A 258 13.53 7.86 -46.48
CA LYS A 258 13.91 9.26 -46.24
C LYS A 258 15.33 9.41 -45.71
N VAL A 259 15.84 8.39 -45.00
CA VAL A 259 17.24 8.39 -44.52
C VAL A 259 18.19 8.18 -45.71
N PHE A 260 17.88 7.24 -46.61
CA PHE A 260 18.67 7.00 -47.82
C PHE A 260 18.65 8.20 -48.79
N ALA A 261 17.51 8.85 -49.00
CA ALA A 261 17.44 10.05 -49.84
C ALA A 261 18.24 11.25 -49.27
N THR A 262 18.40 11.32 -47.94
CA THR A 262 19.17 12.40 -47.31
C THR A 262 20.68 12.11 -47.31
N GLU A 263 21.08 10.83 -47.37
CA GLU A 263 22.48 10.43 -47.49
C GLU A 263 23.00 10.53 -48.93
N GLU A 264 22.21 10.18 -49.95
CA GLU A 264 22.59 10.33 -51.37
C GLU A 264 22.82 11.81 -51.75
N VAL A 265 21.92 12.71 -51.34
CA VAL A 265 22.06 14.16 -51.59
C VAL A 265 23.32 14.75 -50.92
N LYS A 266 23.76 14.16 -49.79
CA LYS A 266 24.98 14.58 -49.08
C LYS A 266 26.26 14.05 -49.71
N GLN A 267 26.21 12.91 -50.41
CA GLN A 267 27.36 12.38 -51.14
C GLN A 267 27.60 13.14 -52.45
N ASP A 268 26.55 13.42 -53.22
CA ASP A 268 26.65 14.19 -54.47
C ASP A 268 27.22 15.59 -54.24
N SER A 269 26.76 16.27 -53.18
CA SER A 269 27.25 17.62 -52.83
C SER A 269 28.69 17.63 -52.27
N GLN A 270 29.22 16.48 -51.82
CA GLN A 270 30.64 16.38 -51.44
C GLN A 270 31.56 16.03 -52.61
N GLU A 271 31.09 15.29 -53.62
CA GLU A 271 31.86 15.05 -54.85
C GLU A 271 31.97 16.32 -55.71
N GLU A 272 30.90 17.10 -55.85
CA GLU A 272 30.91 18.36 -56.63
C GLU A 272 31.85 19.43 -56.03
N SER A 273 32.15 19.35 -54.72
CA SER A 273 33.09 20.24 -54.04
C SER A 273 34.57 19.86 -54.20
N LYS A 274 34.87 18.67 -54.76
CA LYS A 274 36.23 18.19 -54.99
C LYS A 274 36.69 18.34 -56.45
N GLU A 275 35.78 18.65 -57.37
CA GLU A 275 36.07 18.82 -58.81
C GLU A 275 36.21 20.30 -59.26
N ASN A 276 36.10 21.27 -58.35
CA ASN A 276 36.41 22.69 -58.59
C ASN A 276 37.67 23.16 -57.86
#